data_AF-A0A0T1WKY4-F1
#
_entry.id   AF-A0A0T1WKY4-F1
#
_cell.length_a   1.000
_cell.length_b   1.000
_cell.length_c   1.000
_cell.angle_alpha   90.00
_cell.angle_beta   90.00
_cell.angle_gamma   90.00
#
_symmetry.space_group_name_H-M   'P 1'
#
loop_
_entity.id
_entity.type
_entity.pdbx_description
1 polymer ?
#
loop_
_entity_poly.entity_id
_entity_poly.type
_entity_poly.pdbx_seq_one_letter_code
_entity_poly.pdbx_strand_id
1 'polypeptide(L)'
;MNHVEVFVTGLLLVVAALGALACRLSVPYPIMLVIGGAAIGFIHGLPEITLDPELVLALFLPPLLYKSAIYANFDDFRTNLRGLTLSTVVLVLVTMAGVAAAAHAMIPGMSWQTAFVLGAILSPTDPVAAATIMHRLNAPRRLVSSIEGEGLFNDATALVAYRVAVAATVAGAFSLAEAGLRFVFGVVAGVAIGVAVGLVSAWVRRHISDPQISVTISLLTGYAAFLPAQAVDASGVLATVAAGIVMAIRSPEVLDARPRLQGYFVWDIVDFLINATLFVMTGLQLRTIVAGLDDYPVGALAGYALVVTAAVVLIRLAWFFAVPSITGVVDRGSGSPQRRLSASWRMIMAWSGMRGAVSLAVALAIPLTVGDGSAFPQRDLILFLTFAVIFFTLVVQGLTLPALVRRLDSDDDEPDTEEEIRARLVAAKAALSQIDALGAEEWTRDDTTQRMRGVYDYRARRFAARLGKIEDDGYEDRSQAYQEMVRLVLQAQRDALLTMRREGRLSNETFNRILRDLDLEESRLEA
;
A
#
# COMPACT_ATOMS: atom_id res chain seq x y z
N MET A 1 2.56 31.51 20.18
CA MET A 1 2.29 30.18 19.59
C MET A 1 3.59 29.42 19.63
N ASN A 2 3.59 28.21 20.19
CA ASN A 2 4.80 27.40 20.26
C ASN A 2 5.27 27.10 18.82
N HIS A 3 6.60 27.08 18.57
CA HIS A 3 7.16 26.77 17.25
C HIS A 3 6.60 25.47 16.66
N VAL A 4 6.21 24.52 17.52
CA VAL A 4 5.58 23.24 17.16
C VAL A 4 4.16 23.42 16.57
N GLU A 5 3.34 24.31 17.13
CA GLU A 5 1.96 24.51 16.67
C GLU A 5 1.91 25.10 15.26
N VAL A 6 2.77 26.12 15.02
CA VAL A 6 2.93 26.75 13.70
C VAL A 6 3.46 25.73 12.69
N PHE A 7 4.41 24.89 13.11
CA PHE A 7 4.96 23.85 12.25
C PHE A 7 3.91 22.81 11.85
N VAL A 8 3.18 22.23 12.81
CA VAL A 8 2.17 21.21 12.52
C VAL A 8 1.06 21.79 11.63
N THR A 9 0.62 23.02 11.91
CA THR A 9 -0.38 23.70 11.08
C THR A 9 0.13 23.95 9.67
N GLY A 10 1.37 24.43 9.54
CA GLY A 10 2.04 24.66 8.26
C GLY A 10 2.20 23.37 7.45
N LEU A 11 2.63 22.29 8.10
CA LEU A 11 2.76 20.96 7.50
C LEU A 11 1.41 20.47 6.94
N LEU A 12 0.34 20.53 7.74
CA LEU A 12 -1.00 20.12 7.31
C LEU A 12 -1.51 20.97 6.14
N LEU A 13 -1.23 22.28 6.16
CA LEU A 13 -1.59 23.19 5.07
C LEU A 13 -0.83 22.83 3.78
N VAL A 14 0.47 22.57 3.88
CA VAL A 14 1.30 22.13 2.75
C VAL A 14 0.82 20.80 2.19
N VAL A 15 0.56 19.81 3.03
CA VAL A 15 0.03 18.51 2.62
C VAL A 15 -1.31 18.66 1.91
N ALA A 16 -2.23 19.46 2.45
CA ALA A 16 -3.53 19.73 1.83
C ALA A 16 -3.39 20.45 0.49
N ALA A 17 -2.54 21.48 0.42
CA ALA A 17 -2.31 22.26 -0.80
C ALA A 17 -1.67 21.41 -1.92
N LEU A 18 -0.61 20.65 -1.59
CA LEU A 18 0.06 19.75 -2.53
C LEU A 18 -0.84 18.59 -2.95
N GLY A 19 -1.64 18.04 -2.03
CA GLY A 19 -2.65 17.02 -2.33
C GLY A 19 -3.72 17.54 -3.30
N ALA A 20 -4.27 18.73 -3.06
CA ALA A 20 -5.23 19.38 -3.95
C ALA A 20 -4.62 19.67 -5.32
N LEU A 21 -3.36 20.11 -5.36
CA LEU A 21 -2.63 20.34 -6.61
C LEU A 21 -2.39 19.03 -7.38
N ALA A 22 -2.08 17.93 -6.68
CA ALA A 22 -1.93 16.61 -7.29
C ALA A 22 -3.21 16.14 -7.97
N CYS A 23 -4.36 16.33 -7.30
CA CYS A 23 -5.68 16.05 -7.89
C CYS A 23 -5.93 16.93 -9.12
N ARG A 24 -5.66 18.24 -9.04
CA ARG A 24 -5.85 19.17 -10.15
C ARG A 24 -4.98 18.82 -11.37
N LEU A 25 -3.76 18.38 -11.15
CA LEU A 25 -2.82 18.00 -12.21
C LEU A 25 -2.96 16.52 -12.63
N SER A 26 -3.87 15.77 -12.01
CA SER A 26 -4.05 14.34 -12.26
C SER A 26 -2.78 13.50 -12.07
N VAL A 27 -1.90 13.93 -11.16
CA VAL A 27 -0.66 13.24 -10.78
C VAL A 27 -0.90 12.49 -9.46
N PRO A 28 -0.27 11.32 -9.23
CA PRO A 28 -0.25 10.67 -7.92
C PRO A 28 0.25 11.61 -6.82
N TYR A 29 -0.45 11.66 -5.70
CA TYR A 29 -0.12 12.56 -4.59
C TYR A 29 1.31 12.37 -4.02
N PRO A 30 1.90 11.15 -3.93
CA PRO A 30 3.26 11.00 -3.40
C PRO A 30 4.30 11.75 -4.23
N ILE A 31 4.14 11.78 -5.55
CA ILE A 31 5.02 12.51 -6.48
C ILE A 31 4.98 14.00 -6.18
N MET A 32 3.78 14.56 -5.99
CA MET A 32 3.60 15.98 -5.71
C MET A 32 4.16 16.36 -4.33
N LEU A 33 4.01 15.48 -3.34
CA LEU A 33 4.51 15.73 -1.98
C LEU A 33 6.04 15.70 -1.91
N VAL A 34 6.69 14.78 -2.63
CA VAL A 34 8.16 14.72 -2.71
C VAL A 34 8.71 15.96 -3.42
N ILE A 35 8.17 16.30 -4.60
CA ILE A 35 8.62 17.47 -5.37
C ILE A 35 8.34 18.77 -4.61
N GLY A 36 7.13 18.92 -4.09
CA GLY A 36 6.72 20.09 -3.33
C GLY A 36 7.49 20.25 -2.02
N GLY A 37 7.66 19.16 -1.27
CA GLY A 37 8.46 19.15 -0.05
C GLY A 37 9.91 19.55 -0.30
N ALA A 38 10.54 18.99 -1.34
CA ALA A 38 11.89 19.37 -1.75
C ALA A 38 11.98 20.85 -2.14
N ALA A 39 11.05 21.34 -2.97
CA ALA A 39 11.01 22.74 -3.38
C ALA A 39 10.86 23.70 -2.19
N ILE A 40 10.00 23.35 -1.23
CA ILE A 40 9.81 24.13 0.01
C ILE A 40 11.06 24.09 0.88
N GLY A 41 11.76 22.95 0.96
CA GLY A 41 13.00 22.80 1.73
C GLY A 41 14.14 23.73 1.29
N PHE A 42 14.14 24.19 0.04
CA PHE A 42 15.09 25.18 -0.47
C PHE A 42 14.68 26.65 -0.22
N ILE A 43 13.51 26.90 0.36
CA ILE A 43 13.08 28.27 0.73
C ILE A 43 13.86 28.73 1.96
N HIS A 44 14.60 29.82 1.81
CA HIS A 44 15.38 30.44 2.88
C HIS A 44 14.48 30.97 4.01
N GLY A 45 14.85 30.70 5.26
CA GLY A 45 14.16 31.22 6.45
C GLY A 45 13.20 30.25 7.13
N LEU A 46 13.02 29.03 6.60
CA LEU A 46 12.31 27.96 7.31
C LEU A 46 13.21 27.31 8.38
N PRO A 47 12.66 26.92 9.54
CA PRO A 47 13.43 26.28 10.60
C PRO A 47 13.96 24.91 10.15
N GLU A 48 15.19 24.59 10.54
CA GLU A 48 15.80 23.27 10.33
C GLU A 48 15.16 22.26 11.27
N ILE A 49 14.74 21.11 10.72
CA ILE A 49 13.99 20.10 11.47
C ILE A 49 14.84 18.84 11.55
N THR A 50 15.43 18.62 12.71
CA THR A 50 16.05 17.33 13.05
C THR A 50 15.02 16.47 13.75
N LEU A 51 14.67 15.34 13.14
CA LEU A 51 13.81 14.34 13.78
C LEU A 51 14.64 13.42 14.65
N ASP A 52 14.14 13.14 15.84
CA ASP A 52 14.68 12.07 16.67
C ASP A 52 14.39 10.71 15.99
N PRO A 53 15.42 9.92 15.64
CA PRO A 53 15.26 8.60 15.05
C PRO A 53 14.30 7.68 15.83
N GLU A 54 14.32 7.74 17.16
CA GLU A 54 13.44 6.91 18.01
C GLU A 54 11.98 7.34 17.90
N LEU A 55 11.72 8.65 17.83
CA LEU A 55 10.37 9.17 17.59
C LEU A 55 9.86 8.77 16.21
N VAL A 56 10.71 8.75 15.17
CA VAL A 56 10.30 8.29 13.84
C VAL A 56 9.89 6.82 13.88
N LEU A 57 10.70 5.97 14.53
CA LEU A 57 10.40 4.55 14.72
C LEU A 57 9.14 4.34 15.54
N ALA A 58 8.93 5.10 16.61
CA ALA A 58 7.79 4.90 17.51
C ALA A 58 6.49 5.50 16.97
N LEU A 59 6.54 6.60 16.24
CA LEU A 59 5.35 7.33 15.79
C LEU A 59 4.80 6.80 14.46
N PHE A 60 5.65 6.58 13.46
CA PHE A 60 5.22 6.33 12.08
C PHE A 60 5.20 4.85 11.69
N LEU A 61 6.15 4.05 12.17
CA LEU A 61 6.21 2.63 11.78
C LEU A 61 5.02 1.79 12.29
N PRO A 62 4.59 1.90 13.57
CA PRO A 62 3.52 1.05 14.08
C PRO A 62 2.22 1.14 13.26
N PRO A 63 1.68 2.33 12.94
CA PRO A 63 0.48 2.44 12.12
C PRO A 63 0.68 1.94 10.69
N LEU A 64 1.83 2.23 10.04
CA LEU A 64 2.12 1.76 8.69
C LEU A 64 2.15 0.22 8.61
N LEU A 65 2.92 -0.41 9.50
CA LEU A 65 3.06 -1.86 9.54
C LEU A 65 1.75 -2.55 9.95
N TYR A 66 1.03 -1.98 10.91
CA TYR A 66 -0.24 -2.54 11.36
C TYR A 66 -1.31 -2.46 10.27
N LYS A 67 -1.45 -1.30 9.57
CA LYS A 67 -2.36 -1.15 8.42
C LYS A 67 -2.08 -2.21 7.36
N SER A 68 -0.81 -2.33 6.94
CA SER A 68 -0.42 -3.31 5.92
C SER A 68 -0.75 -4.73 6.36
N ALA A 69 -0.62 -5.05 7.66
CA ALA A 69 -0.91 -6.37 8.19
C ALA A 69 -2.42 -6.69 8.29
N ILE A 70 -3.26 -5.73 8.70
CA ILE A 70 -4.71 -5.97 8.85
C ILE A 70 -5.46 -6.10 7.52
N TYR A 71 -4.92 -5.51 6.45
CA TYR A 71 -5.55 -5.50 5.12
C TYR A 71 -4.87 -6.42 4.11
N ALA A 72 -3.86 -7.17 4.53
CA ALA A 72 -3.24 -8.16 3.66
C ALA A 72 -4.21 -9.31 3.32
N ASN A 73 -4.16 -9.76 2.07
CA ASN A 73 -4.94 -10.90 1.59
C ASN A 73 -4.19 -12.22 1.84
N PHE A 74 -4.52 -12.90 2.94
CA PHE A 74 -3.84 -14.16 3.34
C PHE A 74 -4.28 -15.39 2.54
N ASP A 75 -5.43 -15.35 1.86
CA ASP A 75 -5.90 -16.48 1.06
C ASP A 75 -5.08 -16.62 -0.23
N ASP A 76 -4.68 -15.50 -0.84
CA ASP A 76 -3.72 -15.47 -1.95
C ASP A 76 -2.34 -16.02 -1.54
N PHE A 77 -1.92 -15.75 -0.29
CA PHE A 77 -0.65 -16.23 0.25
C PHE A 77 -0.60 -17.76 0.34
N ARG A 78 -1.66 -18.40 0.83
CA ARG A 78 -1.74 -19.87 0.94
C ARG A 78 -1.69 -20.56 -0.42
N THR A 79 -2.28 -19.93 -1.43
CA THR A 79 -2.43 -20.50 -2.77
C THR A 79 -1.15 -20.34 -3.60
N ASN A 80 -0.27 -19.38 -3.26
CA ASN A 80 0.98 -19.09 -3.98
C ASN A 80 2.19 -18.87 -3.05
N LEU A 81 2.33 -19.72 -2.01
CA LEU A 81 3.38 -19.62 -1.01
C LEU A 81 4.78 -19.49 -1.62
N ARG A 82 5.11 -20.33 -2.62
CA ARG A 82 6.45 -20.36 -3.22
C ARG A 82 6.79 -19.07 -3.96
N GLY A 83 5.90 -18.60 -4.85
CA GLY A 83 6.12 -17.39 -5.64
C GLY A 83 6.15 -16.13 -4.78
N LEU A 84 5.29 -16.08 -3.77
CA LEU A 84 5.22 -14.94 -2.86
C LEU A 84 6.44 -14.90 -1.93
N THR A 85 6.85 -16.02 -1.31
CA THR A 85 8.06 -16.06 -0.45
C THR A 85 9.34 -15.70 -1.22
N LEU A 86 9.45 -16.17 -2.47
CA LEU A 86 10.55 -15.77 -3.36
C LEU A 86 10.58 -14.25 -3.55
N SER A 87 9.44 -13.64 -3.88
CA SER A 87 9.37 -12.22 -4.20
C SER A 87 9.36 -11.31 -2.97
N THR A 88 8.96 -11.82 -1.80
CA THR A 88 8.84 -11.01 -0.58
C THR A 88 10.00 -11.10 0.39
N VAL A 89 10.72 -12.22 0.39
CA VAL A 89 11.88 -12.43 1.26
C VAL A 89 13.16 -12.46 0.43
N VAL A 90 13.21 -13.32 -0.58
CA VAL A 90 14.46 -13.55 -1.33
C VAL A 90 14.81 -12.32 -2.16
N LEU A 91 13.85 -11.72 -2.88
CA LEU A 91 14.10 -10.49 -3.63
C LEU A 91 14.56 -9.33 -2.72
N VAL A 92 14.02 -9.19 -1.52
CA VAL A 92 14.45 -8.17 -0.55
C VAL A 92 15.92 -8.37 -0.19
N LEU A 93 16.30 -9.60 0.19
CA LEU A 93 17.68 -9.92 0.55
C LEU A 93 18.64 -9.78 -0.64
N VAL A 94 18.22 -10.18 -1.84
CA VAL A 94 19.00 -10.03 -3.08
C VAL A 94 19.17 -8.55 -3.43
N THR A 95 18.12 -7.74 -3.29
CA THR A 95 18.18 -6.29 -3.52
C THR A 95 19.09 -5.63 -2.49
N MET A 96 18.94 -5.97 -1.21
CA MET A 96 19.82 -5.49 -0.14
C MET A 96 21.28 -5.81 -0.43
N ALA A 97 21.60 -7.07 -0.75
CA ALA A 97 22.97 -7.49 -1.01
C ALA A 97 23.54 -6.86 -2.29
N GLY A 98 22.75 -6.78 -3.36
CA GLY A 98 23.19 -6.18 -4.62
C GLY A 98 23.40 -4.67 -4.52
N VAL A 99 22.53 -3.96 -3.80
CA VAL A 99 22.71 -2.53 -3.51
C VAL A 99 23.91 -2.31 -2.61
N ALA A 100 24.09 -3.12 -1.57
CA ALA A 100 25.25 -3.05 -0.68
C ALA A 100 26.56 -3.28 -1.46
N ALA A 101 26.60 -4.29 -2.33
CA ALA A 101 27.77 -4.57 -3.17
C ALA A 101 28.07 -3.40 -4.13
N ALA A 102 27.05 -2.85 -4.79
CA ALA A 102 27.22 -1.71 -5.69
C ALA A 102 27.71 -0.46 -4.95
N ALA A 103 27.14 -0.17 -3.78
CA ALA A 103 27.52 0.97 -2.95
C ALA A 103 28.94 0.82 -2.38
N HIS A 104 29.27 -0.33 -1.81
CA HIS A 104 30.61 -0.62 -1.28
C HIS A 104 31.70 -0.55 -2.36
N ALA A 105 31.42 -1.05 -3.56
CA ALA A 105 32.39 -1.06 -4.65
C ALA A 105 32.64 0.35 -5.25
N MET A 106 31.62 1.22 -5.27
CA MET A 106 31.69 2.51 -5.97
C MET A 106 31.91 3.71 -5.03
N ILE A 107 31.49 3.63 -3.77
CA ILE A 107 31.60 4.73 -2.80
C ILE A 107 32.87 4.52 -1.96
N PRO A 108 33.91 5.35 -2.14
CA PRO A 108 35.14 5.23 -1.37
C PRO A 108 34.88 5.33 0.13
N GLY A 109 35.47 4.41 0.89
CA GLY A 109 35.39 4.41 2.35
C GLY A 109 34.06 3.91 2.95
N MET A 110 33.07 3.52 2.14
CA MET A 110 31.85 2.90 2.65
C MET A 110 32.13 1.46 3.10
N SER A 111 31.88 1.14 4.37
CA SER A 111 32.07 -0.22 4.89
C SER A 111 30.93 -1.14 4.45
N TRP A 112 31.14 -2.46 4.57
CA TRP A 112 30.06 -3.42 4.29
C TRP A 112 28.85 -3.20 5.20
N GLN A 113 29.08 -2.88 6.48
CA GLN A 113 28.01 -2.68 7.45
C GLN A 113 27.11 -1.51 7.04
N THR A 114 27.68 -0.35 6.68
CA THR A 114 26.89 0.80 6.22
C THR A 114 26.26 0.56 4.85
N ALA A 115 26.94 -0.14 3.95
CA ALA A 115 26.39 -0.51 2.65
C ALA A 115 25.16 -1.44 2.79
N PHE A 116 25.19 -2.38 3.73
CA PHE A 116 24.03 -3.22 4.05
C PHE A 116 22.88 -2.42 4.67
N VAL A 117 23.16 -1.38 5.47
CA VAL A 117 22.12 -0.47 5.97
C VAL A 117 21.42 0.24 4.80
N LEU A 118 22.18 0.81 3.86
CA LEU A 118 21.62 1.42 2.64
C LEU A 118 20.82 0.42 1.81
N GLY A 119 21.35 -0.79 1.62
CA GLY A 119 20.66 -1.86 0.90
C GLY A 119 19.35 -2.28 1.57
N ALA A 120 19.32 -2.40 2.90
CA ALA A 120 18.12 -2.74 3.64
C ALA A 120 17.04 -1.66 3.51
N ILE A 121 17.42 -0.39 3.60
CA ILE A 121 16.52 0.77 3.44
C ILE A 121 15.87 0.79 2.05
N LEU A 122 16.63 0.45 1.00
CA LEU A 122 16.19 0.54 -0.40
C LEU A 122 15.57 -0.74 -0.97
N SER A 123 15.61 -1.83 -0.20
CA SER A 123 15.06 -3.13 -0.60
C SER A 123 13.53 -3.23 -0.62
N PRO A 124 12.75 -2.64 0.31
CA PRO A 124 11.30 -2.74 0.28
C PRO A 124 10.74 -1.83 -0.80
N THR A 125 9.60 -2.23 -1.35
CA THR A 125 8.84 -1.45 -2.33
C THR A 125 7.53 -0.98 -1.73
N ASP A 126 7.09 0.21 -2.11
CA ASP A 126 5.82 0.80 -1.73
C ASP A 126 4.73 0.43 -2.76
N PRO A 127 3.86 -0.54 -2.44
CA PRO A 127 2.80 -0.93 -3.34
C PRO A 127 1.69 0.12 -3.43
N VAL A 128 1.56 1.02 -2.44
CA VAL A 128 0.45 1.98 -2.36
C VAL A 128 0.58 3.00 -3.48
N ALA A 129 1.79 3.52 -3.71
CA ALA A 129 2.08 4.40 -4.82
C ALA A 129 1.74 3.74 -6.17
N ALA A 130 2.08 2.46 -6.32
CA ALA A 130 1.87 1.70 -7.56
C ALA A 130 0.40 1.38 -7.79
N ALA A 131 -0.30 0.88 -6.77
CA ALA A 131 -1.72 0.58 -6.80
C ALA A 131 -2.53 1.84 -7.15
N THR A 132 -2.18 3.00 -6.59
CA THR A 132 -2.84 4.28 -6.92
C THR A 132 -2.76 4.60 -8.41
N ILE A 133 -1.62 4.34 -9.06
CA ILE A 133 -1.46 4.54 -10.52
C ILE A 133 -2.25 3.49 -11.28
N MET A 134 -2.16 2.22 -10.89
CA MET A 134 -2.85 1.11 -11.54
C MET A 134 -4.37 1.25 -11.51
N HIS A 135 -4.93 1.68 -10.37
CA HIS A 135 -6.37 1.95 -10.23
C HIS A 135 -6.84 3.05 -11.17
N ARG A 136 -6.05 4.12 -11.37
CA ARG A 136 -6.38 5.18 -12.34
C ARG A 136 -6.35 4.70 -13.79
N LEU A 137 -5.65 3.61 -14.08
CA LEU A 137 -5.53 3.02 -15.40
C LEU A 137 -6.53 1.88 -15.62
N ASN A 138 -7.41 1.59 -14.65
CA ASN A 138 -8.30 0.42 -14.66
C ASN A 138 -7.54 -0.90 -14.91
N ALA A 139 -6.31 -1.00 -14.40
CA ALA A 139 -5.51 -2.20 -14.59
C ALA A 139 -6.19 -3.42 -13.95
N PRO A 140 -5.96 -4.64 -14.48
CA PRO A 140 -6.65 -5.84 -13.99
C PRO A 140 -6.44 -6.05 -12.48
N ARG A 141 -7.50 -6.45 -11.76
CA ARG A 141 -7.48 -6.61 -10.29
C ARG A 141 -6.34 -7.50 -9.80
N ARG A 142 -6.00 -8.53 -10.57
CA ARG A 142 -4.91 -9.46 -10.25
C ARG A 142 -3.52 -8.80 -10.28
N LEU A 143 -3.30 -7.80 -11.13
CA LEU A 143 -2.06 -7.03 -11.14
C LEU A 143 -1.96 -6.20 -9.86
N VAL A 144 -3.05 -5.50 -9.53
CA VAL A 144 -3.15 -4.66 -8.34
C VAL A 144 -2.96 -5.50 -7.08
N SER A 145 -3.69 -6.61 -6.94
CA SER A 145 -3.60 -7.48 -5.77
C SER A 145 -2.22 -8.13 -5.62
N SER A 146 -1.55 -8.47 -6.74
CA SER A 146 -0.18 -9.00 -6.69
C SER A 146 0.84 -7.95 -6.24
N ILE A 147 0.66 -6.67 -6.63
CA ILE A 147 1.53 -5.57 -6.18
C ILE A 147 1.29 -5.28 -4.70
N GLU A 148 0.03 -5.15 -4.28
CA GLU A 148 -0.36 -4.90 -2.89
C GLU A 148 0.09 -6.02 -1.95
N GLY A 149 -0.01 -7.28 -2.39
CA GLY A 149 0.40 -8.45 -1.61
C GLY A 149 1.93 -8.56 -1.38
N GLU A 150 2.76 -7.95 -2.23
CA GLU A 150 4.22 -7.94 -2.05
C GLU A 150 4.66 -7.03 -0.89
N GLY A 151 3.99 -5.89 -0.69
CA GLY A 151 4.48 -4.81 0.18
C GLY A 151 4.62 -5.17 1.66
N LEU A 152 3.62 -5.82 2.27
CA LEU A 152 3.65 -6.13 3.71
C LEU A 152 4.89 -6.95 4.11
N PHE A 153 5.12 -8.05 3.41
CA PHE A 153 6.20 -8.96 3.75
C PHE A 153 7.56 -8.38 3.35
N ASN A 154 7.60 -7.58 2.28
CA ASN A 154 8.78 -6.81 1.90
C ASN A 154 9.20 -5.86 3.03
N ASP A 155 8.27 -5.06 3.55
CA ASP A 155 8.52 -4.09 4.61
C ASP A 155 9.02 -4.77 5.88
N ALA A 156 8.36 -5.86 6.29
CA ALA A 156 8.76 -6.62 7.47
C ALA A 156 10.16 -7.22 7.32
N THR A 157 10.46 -7.85 6.18
CA THR A 157 11.78 -8.46 5.90
C THR A 157 12.87 -7.40 5.86
N ALA A 158 12.64 -6.31 5.14
CA ALA A 158 13.59 -5.21 5.00
C ALA A 158 13.93 -4.58 6.35
N LEU A 159 12.93 -4.41 7.21
CA LEU A 159 13.10 -3.77 8.51
C LEU A 159 13.80 -4.66 9.53
N VAL A 160 13.57 -5.98 9.48
CA VAL A 160 14.38 -6.95 10.24
C VAL A 160 15.83 -6.91 9.76
N ALA A 161 16.05 -6.94 8.44
CA ALA A 161 17.37 -6.88 7.86
C ALA A 161 18.10 -5.55 8.18
N TYR A 162 17.38 -4.43 8.18
CA TYR A 162 17.87 -3.11 8.59
C TYR A 162 18.36 -3.14 10.04
N ARG A 163 17.56 -3.67 10.98
CA ARG A 163 17.97 -3.76 12.39
C ARG A 163 19.26 -4.56 12.56
N VAL A 164 19.40 -5.67 11.82
CA VAL A 164 20.63 -6.48 11.84
C VAL A 164 21.81 -5.69 11.27
N ALA A 165 21.64 -4.99 10.16
CA ALA A 165 22.69 -4.19 9.53
C ALA A 165 23.13 -2.99 10.41
N VAL A 166 22.18 -2.30 11.04
CA VAL A 166 22.47 -1.21 12.00
C VAL A 166 23.18 -1.76 13.23
N ALA A 167 22.70 -2.86 13.81
CA ALA A 167 23.37 -3.49 14.95
C ALA A 167 24.80 -3.90 14.62
N ALA A 168 25.05 -4.40 13.40
CA ALA A 168 26.40 -4.71 12.92
C ALA A 168 27.29 -3.48 12.78
N THR A 169 26.72 -2.34 12.38
CA THR A 169 27.44 -1.07 12.27
C THR A 169 27.75 -0.49 13.66
N VAL A 170 26.79 -0.57 14.59
CA VAL A 170 26.88 -0.01 15.95
C VAL A 170 27.82 -0.81 16.85
N ALA A 171 27.84 -2.14 16.73
CA ALA A 171 28.57 -3.00 17.66
C ALA A 171 30.09 -3.05 17.40
N GLY A 172 30.56 -2.83 16.17
CA GLY A 172 31.98 -2.80 15.79
C GLY A 172 32.74 -4.15 15.90
N ALA A 173 32.38 -5.02 16.85
CA ALA A 173 32.92 -6.35 17.08
C ALA A 173 31.77 -7.37 17.16
N PHE A 174 31.76 -8.34 16.25
CA PHE A 174 30.64 -9.26 16.08
C PHE A 174 30.91 -10.60 16.78
N SER A 175 30.22 -10.88 17.89
CA SER A 175 30.05 -12.25 18.38
C SER A 175 28.85 -12.87 17.66
N LEU A 176 29.11 -13.69 16.65
CA LEU A 176 28.07 -14.31 15.81
C LEU A 176 27.04 -15.10 16.65
N ALA A 177 27.49 -15.72 17.74
CA ALA A 177 26.66 -16.50 18.64
C ALA A 177 25.76 -15.63 19.54
N GLU A 178 26.30 -14.57 20.13
CA GLU A 178 25.51 -13.68 21.00
C GLU A 178 24.52 -12.83 20.18
N ALA A 179 24.97 -12.31 19.03
CA ALA A 179 24.11 -11.61 18.09
C ALA A 179 23.00 -12.52 17.56
N GLY A 180 23.31 -13.79 17.25
CA GLY A 180 22.33 -14.80 16.84
C GLY A 180 21.29 -15.09 17.91
N LEU A 181 21.70 -15.27 19.17
CA LEU A 181 20.78 -15.51 20.30
C LEU A 181 19.89 -14.30 20.58
N ARG A 182 20.45 -13.08 20.63
CA ARG A 182 19.66 -11.85 20.80
C ARG A 182 18.67 -11.64 19.65
N PHE A 183 19.07 -11.98 18.43
CA PHE A 183 18.19 -11.92 17.27
C PHE A 183 17.02 -12.90 17.40
N VAL A 184 17.30 -14.18 17.68
CA VAL A 184 16.25 -15.21 17.85
C VAL A 184 15.32 -14.83 18.99
N PHE A 185 15.86 -14.38 20.12
CA PHE A 185 15.06 -13.88 21.25
C PHE A 185 14.16 -12.72 20.80
N GLY A 186 14.72 -11.70 20.16
CA GLY A 186 13.96 -10.52 19.75
C GLY A 186 12.86 -10.82 18.73
N VAL A 187 13.08 -11.80 17.85
CA VAL A 187 12.07 -12.32 16.91
C VAL A 187 10.96 -13.05 17.65
N VAL A 188 11.32 -14.06 18.47
CA VAL A 188 10.33 -14.91 19.16
C VAL A 188 9.52 -14.10 20.17
N ALA A 189 10.18 -13.29 21.00
CA ALA A 189 9.52 -12.42 21.96
C ALA A 189 8.64 -11.37 21.27
N GLY A 190 9.12 -10.77 20.19
CA GLY A 190 8.34 -9.81 19.40
C GLY A 190 7.05 -10.44 18.86
N VAL A 191 7.16 -11.61 18.20
CA VAL A 191 5.99 -12.35 17.70
C VAL A 191 5.04 -12.74 18.83
N ALA A 192 5.55 -13.25 19.95
CA ALA A 192 4.72 -13.65 21.09
C ALA A 192 3.94 -12.46 21.68
N ILE A 193 4.59 -11.31 21.89
CA ILE A 193 3.95 -10.08 22.35
C ILE A 193 2.89 -9.62 21.34
N GLY A 194 3.23 -9.61 20.06
CA GLY A 194 2.30 -9.23 19.00
C GLY A 194 1.05 -10.11 18.95
N VAL A 195 1.22 -11.43 19.02
CA VAL A 195 0.10 -12.38 19.08
C VAL A 195 -0.76 -12.13 20.32
N ALA A 196 -0.14 -11.96 21.50
CA ALA A 196 -0.87 -11.68 22.74
C ALA A 196 -1.70 -10.38 22.63
N VAL A 197 -1.09 -9.29 22.15
CA VAL A 197 -1.77 -8.00 21.96
C VAL A 197 -2.88 -8.10 20.91
N GLY A 198 -2.65 -8.81 19.80
CA GLY A 198 -3.66 -9.06 18.77
C GLY A 198 -4.88 -9.83 19.33
N LEU A 199 -4.65 -10.86 20.14
CA LEU A 199 -5.72 -11.63 20.79
C LEU A 199 -6.49 -10.79 21.81
N VAL A 200 -5.79 -9.98 22.62
CA VAL A 200 -6.42 -9.06 23.56
C VAL A 200 -7.25 -8.01 22.82
N SER A 201 -6.71 -7.42 21.75
CA SER A 201 -7.44 -6.44 20.92
C SER A 201 -8.70 -7.06 20.30
N ALA A 202 -8.61 -8.28 19.76
CA ALA A 202 -9.77 -9.01 19.25
C ALA A 202 -10.82 -9.27 20.35
N TRP A 203 -10.38 -9.69 21.54
CA TRP A 203 -11.26 -9.92 22.68
C TRP A 203 -11.92 -8.64 23.19
N VAL A 204 -11.22 -7.52 23.24
CA VAL A 204 -11.80 -6.24 23.64
C VAL A 204 -12.81 -5.77 22.60
N ARG A 205 -12.43 -5.79 21.32
CA ARG A 205 -13.26 -5.26 20.23
C ARG A 205 -14.54 -6.07 19.98
N ARG A 206 -14.56 -7.38 20.29
CA ARG A 206 -15.78 -8.19 20.19
C ARG A 206 -16.90 -7.71 21.14
N HIS A 207 -16.57 -7.00 22.23
CA HIS A 207 -17.55 -6.49 23.19
C HIS A 207 -17.88 -5.01 22.97
N ILE A 208 -17.34 -4.38 21.92
CA ILE A 208 -17.52 -2.97 21.64
C ILE A 208 -18.35 -2.82 20.37
N SER A 209 -19.61 -2.41 20.55
CA SER A 209 -20.54 -2.15 19.45
C SER A 209 -20.35 -0.77 18.82
N ASP A 210 -19.71 0.17 19.54
CA ASP A 210 -19.47 1.52 19.03
C ASP A 210 -18.34 1.55 17.99
N PRO A 211 -18.61 2.00 16.75
CA PRO A 211 -17.61 2.06 15.69
C PRO A 211 -16.41 2.97 16.01
N GLN A 212 -16.63 4.12 16.66
CA GLN A 212 -15.57 5.09 16.93
C GLN A 212 -14.57 4.54 17.96
N ILE A 213 -15.08 3.91 19.02
CA ILE A 213 -14.23 3.26 20.03
C ILE A 213 -13.48 2.08 19.40
N SER A 214 -14.15 1.26 18.58
CA SER A 214 -13.51 0.12 17.91
C SER A 214 -12.37 0.55 16.97
N VAL A 215 -12.56 1.63 16.21
CA VAL A 215 -11.52 2.20 15.34
C VAL A 215 -10.38 2.81 16.17
N THR A 216 -10.69 3.49 17.27
CA THR A 216 -9.66 4.04 18.18
C THR A 216 -8.76 2.93 18.74
N ILE A 217 -9.35 1.81 19.16
CA ILE A 217 -8.58 0.64 19.61
C ILE A 217 -7.75 0.05 18.47
N SER A 218 -8.29 0.04 17.24
CA SER A 218 -7.53 -0.38 16.06
C SER A 218 -6.27 0.47 15.89
N LEU A 219 -6.37 1.81 15.98
CA LEU A 219 -5.22 2.72 15.88
C LEU A 219 -4.21 2.49 17.03
N LEU A 220 -4.69 2.21 18.24
CA LEU A 220 -3.85 1.93 19.40
C LEU A 220 -3.11 0.59 19.30
N THR A 221 -3.70 -0.41 18.63
CA THR A 221 -3.21 -1.80 18.67
C THR A 221 -1.77 -1.93 18.16
N GLY A 222 -1.40 -1.19 17.10
CA GLY A 222 -0.03 -1.19 16.60
C GLY A 222 0.98 -0.69 17.64
N TYR A 223 0.69 0.44 18.29
CA TYR A 223 1.54 0.98 19.36
C TYR A 223 1.59 0.08 20.59
N ALA A 224 0.44 -0.51 20.96
CA ALA A 224 0.34 -1.43 22.09
C ALA A 224 1.15 -2.72 21.89
N ALA A 225 1.42 -3.12 20.65
CA ALA A 225 2.34 -4.22 20.34
C ALA A 225 3.79 -3.73 20.27
N PHE A 226 4.02 -2.58 19.65
CA PHE A 226 5.37 -2.06 19.38
C PHE A 226 6.13 -1.63 20.64
N LEU A 227 5.52 -0.81 21.49
CA LEU A 227 6.21 -0.19 22.63
C LEU A 227 6.63 -1.22 23.70
N PRO A 228 5.78 -2.18 24.13
CA PRO A 228 6.21 -3.18 25.11
C PRO A 228 7.29 -4.11 24.56
N ALA A 229 7.23 -4.44 23.27
CA ALA A 229 8.27 -5.24 22.62
C ALA A 229 9.61 -4.50 22.59
N GLN A 230 9.62 -3.20 22.29
CA GLN A 230 10.85 -2.41 22.37
C GLN A 230 11.42 -2.33 23.79
N ALA A 231 10.56 -2.18 24.80
CA ALA A 231 10.98 -2.08 26.20
C ALA A 231 11.71 -3.32 26.74
N VAL A 232 11.55 -4.48 26.08
CA VAL A 232 12.23 -5.74 26.42
C VAL A 232 13.29 -6.13 25.37
N ASP A 233 13.77 -5.17 24.57
CA ASP A 233 14.73 -5.36 23.48
C ASP A 233 14.27 -6.35 22.39
N ALA A 234 12.95 -6.58 22.29
CA ALA A 234 12.36 -7.39 21.25
C ALA A 234 12.03 -6.57 19.99
N SER A 235 11.72 -7.27 18.89
CA SER A 235 11.36 -6.62 17.64
C SER A 235 9.93 -6.06 17.69
N GLY A 236 9.80 -4.77 18.03
CA GLY A 236 8.50 -4.06 17.99
C GLY A 236 7.83 -4.10 16.62
N VAL A 237 8.62 -4.19 15.56
CA VAL A 237 8.18 -4.35 14.17
C VAL A 237 7.44 -5.68 13.99
N LEU A 238 8.07 -6.78 14.38
CA LEU A 238 7.46 -8.11 14.30
C LEU A 238 6.26 -8.23 15.26
N ALA A 239 6.30 -7.58 16.41
CA ALA A 239 5.16 -7.51 17.31
C ALA A 239 3.95 -6.82 16.65
N THR A 240 4.18 -5.68 16.00
CA THR A 240 3.14 -4.93 15.29
C THR A 240 2.53 -5.74 14.15
N VAL A 241 3.39 -6.36 13.32
CA VAL A 241 2.95 -7.20 12.20
C VAL A 241 2.19 -8.43 12.70
N ALA A 242 2.68 -9.11 13.74
CA ALA A 242 2.00 -10.26 14.32
C ALA A 242 0.63 -9.89 14.91
N ALA A 243 0.52 -8.75 15.60
CA ALA A 243 -0.75 -8.24 16.10
C ALA A 243 -1.74 -7.94 14.96
N GLY A 244 -1.24 -7.33 13.87
CA GLY A 244 -2.03 -7.07 12.66
C GLY A 244 -2.51 -8.35 11.98
N ILE A 245 -1.64 -9.37 11.83
CA ILE A 245 -2.01 -10.68 11.25
C ILE A 245 -3.12 -11.36 12.08
N VAL A 246 -2.98 -11.39 13.40
CA VAL A 246 -4.02 -11.96 14.29
C VAL A 246 -5.34 -11.22 14.10
N MET A 247 -5.29 -9.89 14.03
CA MET A 247 -6.49 -9.08 13.81
C MET A 247 -7.08 -9.26 12.41
N ALA A 248 -6.27 -9.42 11.36
CA ALA A 248 -6.74 -9.68 10.00
C ALA A 248 -7.58 -10.96 9.97
N ILE A 249 -7.04 -12.04 10.57
CA ILE A 249 -7.68 -13.36 10.62
C ILE A 249 -8.97 -13.33 11.45
N ARG A 250 -8.96 -12.64 12.60
CA ARG A 250 -10.10 -12.61 13.54
C ARG A 250 -11.15 -11.56 13.19
N SER A 251 -10.80 -10.54 12.42
CA SER A 251 -11.68 -9.40 12.11
C SER A 251 -13.06 -9.78 11.57
N PRO A 252 -13.24 -10.81 10.71
CA PRO A 252 -14.56 -11.16 10.20
C PRO A 252 -15.47 -11.77 11.26
N GLU A 253 -14.90 -12.40 12.30
CA GLU A 253 -15.64 -13.04 13.39
C GLU A 253 -15.98 -12.07 14.52
N VAL A 254 -15.10 -11.09 14.78
CA VAL A 254 -15.18 -10.23 15.97
C VAL A 254 -15.71 -8.82 15.69
N LEU A 255 -15.87 -8.42 14.41
CA LEU A 255 -16.33 -7.08 14.04
C LEU A 255 -17.54 -7.12 13.11
N ASP A 256 -18.54 -6.32 13.49
CA ASP A 256 -19.66 -6.00 12.63
C ASP A 256 -19.23 -5.18 11.40
N ALA A 257 -20.08 -5.18 10.37
CA ALA A 257 -19.79 -4.50 9.09
C ALA A 257 -19.53 -3.00 9.24
N ARG A 258 -20.21 -2.30 10.16
CA ARG A 258 -20.09 -0.85 10.36
C ARG A 258 -18.70 -0.43 10.87
N PRO A 259 -18.19 -0.93 12.00
CA PRO A 259 -16.81 -0.67 12.45
C PRO A 259 -15.76 -1.03 11.39
N ARG A 260 -15.97 -2.10 10.61
CA ARG A 260 -15.06 -2.48 9.52
C ARG A 260 -15.01 -1.41 8.43
N LEU A 261 -16.16 -1.01 7.89
CA LEU A 261 -16.24 0.02 6.85
C LEU A 261 -15.65 1.35 7.30
N GLN A 262 -15.99 1.80 8.51
CA GLN A 262 -15.42 3.05 9.05
C GLN A 262 -13.91 2.94 9.29
N GLY A 263 -13.44 1.77 9.72
CA GLY A 263 -12.02 1.50 9.90
C GLY A 263 -11.21 1.69 8.61
N TYR A 264 -11.69 1.17 7.47
CA TYR A 264 -11.04 1.39 6.16
C TYR A 264 -10.80 2.87 5.88
N PHE A 265 -11.86 3.69 5.96
CA PHE A 265 -11.75 5.12 5.67
C PHE A 265 -10.80 5.85 6.63
N VAL A 266 -10.84 5.53 7.93
CA VAL A 266 -9.95 6.17 8.91
C VAL A 266 -8.50 5.77 8.67
N TRP A 267 -8.24 4.50 8.39
CA TRP A 267 -6.89 4.03 8.09
C TRP A 267 -6.32 4.61 6.79
N ASP A 268 -7.15 4.85 5.78
CA ASP A 268 -6.71 5.52 4.55
C ASP A 268 -6.33 6.97 4.80
N ILE A 269 -7.09 7.70 5.62
CA ILE A 269 -6.73 9.06 6.02
C ILE A 269 -5.45 9.08 6.85
N VAL A 270 -5.32 8.17 7.83
CA VAL A 270 -4.15 8.09 8.70
C VAL A 270 -2.88 7.76 7.90
N ASP A 271 -2.96 6.77 7.01
CA ASP A 271 -1.85 6.40 6.12
C ASP A 271 -1.47 7.53 5.17
N PHE A 272 -2.46 8.20 4.56
CA PHE A 272 -2.21 9.39 3.76
C PHE A 272 -1.46 10.48 4.56
N LEU A 273 -1.90 10.78 5.78
CA LEU A 273 -1.27 11.79 6.62
C LEU A 273 0.15 11.41 7.03
N ILE A 274 0.39 10.14 7.39
CA ILE A 274 1.72 9.64 7.74
C ILE A 274 2.65 9.74 6.53
N ASN A 275 2.24 9.20 5.39
CA ASN A 275 3.05 9.22 4.17
C ASN A 275 3.34 10.65 3.74
N ALA A 276 2.33 11.53 3.80
CA ALA A 276 2.51 12.91 3.42
C ALA A 276 3.41 13.69 4.36
N THR A 277 3.30 13.43 5.66
CA THR A 277 4.20 13.98 6.66
C THR A 277 5.64 13.55 6.38
N LEU A 278 5.88 12.24 6.19
CA LEU A 278 7.21 11.70 5.92
C LEU A 278 7.82 12.31 4.66
N PHE A 279 7.08 12.36 3.55
CA PHE A 279 7.57 12.94 2.30
C PHE A 279 7.89 14.44 2.41
N VAL A 280 7.01 15.23 3.02
CA VAL A 280 7.25 16.67 3.19
C VAL A 280 8.42 16.89 4.13
N MET A 281 8.50 16.17 5.26
CA MET A 281 9.60 16.30 6.23
C MET A 281 10.95 15.96 5.62
N THR A 282 11.06 14.89 4.83
CA THR A 282 12.33 14.61 4.16
C THR A 282 12.66 15.64 3.09
N GLY A 283 11.65 16.12 2.35
CA GLY A 283 11.84 17.23 1.41
C GLY A 283 12.41 18.48 2.08
N LEU A 284 11.93 18.82 3.28
CA LEU A 284 12.45 19.92 4.09
C LEU A 284 13.89 19.68 4.57
N GLN A 285 14.23 18.44 4.95
CA GLN A 285 15.58 18.07 5.39
C GLN A 285 16.59 17.98 4.25
N LEU A 286 16.15 17.89 2.99
CA LEU A 286 17.02 17.71 1.82
C LEU A 286 18.11 18.79 1.75
N ARG A 287 17.76 20.05 2.05
CA ARG A 287 18.74 21.15 2.06
C ARG A 287 19.86 20.92 3.08
N THR A 288 19.51 20.50 4.30
CA THR A 288 20.47 20.21 5.37
C THR A 288 21.34 18.99 5.01
N ILE A 289 20.73 17.94 4.44
CA ILE A 289 21.44 16.74 3.99
C ILE A 289 22.46 17.11 2.89
N VAL A 290 22.07 17.94 1.92
CA VAL A 290 22.97 18.37 0.84
C VAL A 290 24.11 19.25 1.38
N ALA A 291 23.84 20.14 2.34
CA ALA A 291 24.88 20.94 2.99
C ALA A 291 25.87 20.09 3.81
N GLY A 292 25.43 18.97 4.39
CA GLY A 292 26.31 17.99 5.06
C GLY A 292 27.22 17.22 4.11
N LEU A 293 27.06 17.38 2.78
CA LEU A 293 27.81 16.67 1.75
C LEU A 293 28.74 17.60 0.94
N ASP A 294 29.04 18.79 1.45
CA ASP A 294 29.90 19.78 0.78
C ASP A 294 31.30 19.23 0.42
N ASP A 295 31.78 18.21 1.14
CA ASP A 295 33.05 17.53 0.88
C ASP A 295 33.02 16.63 -0.38
N TYR A 296 31.84 16.33 -0.93
CA TYR A 296 31.68 15.50 -2.11
C TYR A 296 31.43 16.36 -3.36
N PRO A 297 32.16 16.12 -4.47
CA PRO A 297 31.85 16.80 -5.71
C PRO A 297 30.47 16.36 -6.21
N VAL A 298 29.66 17.34 -6.65
CA VAL A 298 28.27 17.12 -7.11
C VAL A 298 28.19 16.02 -8.18
N GLY A 299 29.16 15.94 -9.08
CA GLY A 299 29.24 14.89 -10.10
C GLY A 299 29.41 13.48 -9.52
N ALA A 300 30.16 13.32 -8.42
CA ALA A 300 30.29 12.04 -7.73
C ALA A 300 29.00 11.66 -7.00
N LEU A 301 28.36 12.62 -6.31
CA LEU A 301 27.05 12.37 -5.67
C LEU A 301 25.99 11.92 -6.68
N ALA A 302 25.93 12.59 -7.84
CA ALA A 302 25.05 12.21 -8.94
C ALA A 302 25.41 10.81 -9.48
N GLY A 303 26.70 10.51 -9.63
CA GLY A 303 27.19 9.18 -10.02
C GLY A 303 26.79 8.08 -9.03
N TYR A 304 26.98 8.30 -7.73
CA TYR A 304 26.57 7.36 -6.69
C TYR A 304 25.06 7.14 -6.68
N ALA A 305 24.28 8.22 -6.76
CA ALA A 305 22.83 8.14 -6.84
C ALA A 305 22.37 7.36 -8.08
N LEU A 306 22.99 7.59 -9.23
CA LEU A 306 22.69 6.87 -10.47
C LEU A 306 23.02 5.38 -10.34
N VAL A 307 24.19 5.02 -9.80
CA VAL A 307 24.60 3.62 -9.62
C VAL A 307 23.66 2.89 -8.67
N VAL A 308 23.36 3.49 -7.51
CA VAL A 308 22.48 2.87 -6.51
C VAL A 308 21.08 2.71 -7.09
N THR A 309 20.55 3.74 -7.76
CA THR A 309 19.25 3.68 -8.45
C THR A 309 19.24 2.59 -9.53
N ALA A 310 20.29 2.51 -10.35
CA ALA A 310 20.43 1.50 -11.38
C ALA A 310 20.48 0.10 -10.78
N ALA A 311 21.24 -0.13 -9.69
CA ALA A 311 21.27 -1.40 -8.99
C ALA A 311 19.86 -1.80 -8.52
N VAL A 312 19.17 -0.89 -7.85
CA VAL A 312 17.81 -1.06 -7.33
C VAL A 312 16.79 -1.41 -8.45
N VAL A 313 16.87 -0.77 -9.61
CA VAL A 313 15.97 -1.01 -10.75
C VAL A 313 16.34 -2.28 -11.52
N LEU A 314 17.62 -2.46 -11.83
CA LEU A 314 18.12 -3.58 -12.63
C LEU A 314 18.01 -4.91 -11.88
N ILE A 315 18.24 -4.94 -10.57
CA ILE A 315 18.03 -6.16 -9.76
C ILE A 315 16.57 -6.60 -9.84
N ARG A 316 15.63 -5.67 -9.67
CA ARG A 316 14.20 -5.97 -9.77
C ARG A 316 13.84 -6.46 -11.17
N LEU A 317 14.32 -5.78 -12.23
CA LEU A 317 14.11 -6.21 -13.60
C LEU A 317 14.67 -7.61 -13.86
N ALA A 318 15.93 -7.86 -13.47
CA ALA A 318 16.57 -9.15 -13.60
C ALA A 318 15.79 -10.24 -12.86
N TRP A 319 15.28 -9.97 -11.65
CA TRP A 319 14.49 -10.91 -10.88
C TRP A 319 13.23 -11.36 -11.61
N PHE A 320 12.41 -10.41 -12.07
CA PHE A 320 11.13 -10.71 -12.74
C PHE A 320 11.31 -11.44 -14.07
N PHE A 321 12.46 -11.33 -14.73
CA PHE A 321 12.75 -12.07 -15.96
C PHE A 321 13.50 -13.39 -15.73
N ALA A 322 14.41 -13.46 -14.75
CA ALA A 322 15.21 -14.64 -14.45
C ALA A 322 14.44 -15.70 -13.67
N VAL A 323 13.71 -15.31 -12.61
CA VAL A 323 13.06 -16.27 -11.71
C VAL A 323 12.01 -17.13 -12.42
N PRO A 324 11.09 -16.59 -13.23
CA PRO A 324 10.14 -17.42 -14.00
C PRO A 324 10.84 -18.35 -15.01
N SER A 325 11.99 -17.95 -15.54
CA SER A 325 12.78 -18.75 -16.48
C SER A 325 13.46 -19.94 -15.77
N ILE A 326 13.86 -19.75 -14.52
CA ILE A 326 14.48 -20.79 -13.67
C ILE A 326 13.41 -21.74 -13.12
N THR A 327 12.32 -21.22 -12.57
CA THR A 327 11.24 -22.05 -12.00
C THR A 327 10.47 -22.81 -13.07
N GLY A 328 10.28 -22.23 -14.27
CA GLY A 328 9.66 -22.92 -15.41
C GLY A 328 10.47 -24.11 -15.95
N VAL A 329 11.76 -24.20 -15.63
CA VAL A 329 12.61 -25.37 -15.94
C VAL A 329 12.43 -26.48 -14.88
N VAL A 330 12.18 -26.11 -13.63
CA VAL A 330 12.03 -27.02 -12.48
C VAL A 330 10.61 -27.61 -12.40
N ASP A 331 9.57 -26.85 -12.74
CA ASP A 331 8.16 -27.28 -12.66
C ASP A 331 7.68 -28.05 -13.92
N ARG A 332 8.59 -28.56 -14.75
CA ARG A 332 8.25 -29.38 -15.94
C ARG A 332 7.51 -30.69 -15.61
N GLY A 333 7.40 -31.07 -14.34
CA GLY A 333 6.74 -32.31 -13.89
C GLY A 333 5.35 -32.15 -13.27
N SER A 334 4.94 -30.97 -12.83
CA SER A 334 3.60 -30.72 -12.29
C SER A 334 2.74 -30.08 -13.36
N GLY A 335 1.80 -30.84 -13.93
CA GLY A 335 0.91 -30.45 -15.02
C GLY A 335 -0.11 -29.35 -14.69
N SER A 336 0.31 -28.29 -14.01
CA SER A 336 -0.46 -27.08 -13.79
C SER A 336 0.03 -26.02 -14.80
N PRO A 337 -0.70 -25.73 -15.88
CA PRO A 337 -0.39 -24.65 -16.83
C PRO A 337 -0.52 -23.25 -16.20
N GLN A 338 -0.76 -23.16 -14.89
CA GLN A 338 -1.04 -21.93 -14.21
C GLN A 338 0.19 -21.02 -14.19
N ARG A 339 0.05 -19.95 -15.00
CA ARG A 339 0.61 -18.62 -14.79
C ARG A 339 2.06 -18.41 -15.27
N ARG A 340 2.33 -18.67 -16.55
CA ARG A 340 3.39 -17.92 -17.24
C ARG A 340 2.87 -16.49 -17.45
N LEU A 341 3.16 -15.59 -16.50
CA LEU A 341 2.94 -14.16 -16.72
C LEU A 341 3.60 -13.78 -18.05
N SER A 342 2.87 -13.10 -18.93
CA SER A 342 3.41 -12.54 -20.17
C SER A 342 4.63 -11.67 -19.91
N ALA A 343 5.50 -11.51 -20.90
CA ALA A 343 6.65 -10.60 -20.79
C ALA A 343 6.20 -9.17 -20.47
N SER A 344 5.04 -8.75 -21.01
CA SER A 344 4.38 -7.48 -20.72
C SER A 344 4.06 -7.34 -19.23
N TRP A 345 3.40 -8.34 -18.64
CA TRP A 345 3.08 -8.37 -17.22
C TRP A 345 4.31 -8.34 -16.32
N ARG A 346 5.35 -9.10 -16.66
CA ARG A 346 6.61 -9.10 -15.89
C ARG A 346 7.29 -7.74 -15.92
N MET A 347 7.28 -7.07 -17.07
CA MET A 347 7.82 -5.73 -17.21
C MET A 347 7.04 -4.73 -16.36
N ILE A 348 5.71 -4.77 -16.40
CA ILE A 348 4.85 -3.89 -15.60
C ILE A 348 5.09 -4.11 -14.10
N MET A 349 5.17 -5.36 -13.63
CA MET A 349 5.48 -5.72 -12.24
C MET A 349 6.89 -5.32 -11.79
N ALA A 350 7.87 -5.44 -12.70
CA ALA A 350 9.24 -5.01 -12.42
C ALA A 350 9.32 -3.47 -12.30
N TRP A 351 8.60 -2.76 -13.17
CA TRP A 351 8.60 -1.29 -13.24
C TRP A 351 7.74 -0.63 -12.16
N SER A 352 6.76 -1.35 -11.61
CA SER A 352 5.87 -0.85 -10.55
C SER A 352 6.50 -0.82 -9.16
N GLY A 353 7.73 -1.34 -8.98
CA GLY A 353 8.40 -1.41 -7.69
C GLY A 353 8.93 -0.07 -7.19
N MET A 354 8.06 0.90 -6.94
CA MET A 354 8.45 2.21 -6.39
C MET A 354 8.90 2.08 -4.93
N ARG A 355 9.75 3.00 -4.45
CA ARG A 355 10.16 3.08 -3.04
C ARG A 355 9.40 4.21 -2.40
N GLY A 356 9.02 4.05 -1.13
CA GLY A 356 8.09 4.98 -0.50
C GLY A 356 8.40 5.27 0.95
N ALA A 357 7.33 5.58 1.69
CA ALA A 357 7.41 6.17 3.02
C ALA A 357 8.07 5.27 4.06
N VAL A 358 7.96 3.94 3.93
CA VAL A 358 8.64 3.00 4.84
C VAL A 358 10.17 3.11 4.70
N SER A 359 10.72 3.05 3.48
CA SER A 359 12.15 3.29 3.23
C SER A 359 12.60 4.62 3.82
N LEU A 360 11.78 5.67 3.65
CA LEU A 360 12.05 7.00 4.15
C LEU A 360 12.10 7.05 5.68
N ALA A 361 11.09 6.48 6.35
CA ALA A 361 11.03 6.42 7.80
C ALA A 361 12.21 5.62 8.37
N VAL A 362 12.58 4.52 7.75
CA VAL A 362 13.73 3.69 8.16
C VAL A 362 15.06 4.44 7.97
N ALA A 363 15.20 5.22 6.89
CA ALA A 363 16.39 6.04 6.68
C ALA A 363 16.51 7.15 7.73
N LEU A 364 15.40 7.83 8.04
CA LEU A 364 15.35 8.85 9.10
C LEU A 364 15.61 8.25 10.50
N ALA A 365 15.30 6.97 10.68
CA ALA A 365 15.54 6.20 11.89
C ALA A 365 16.99 5.72 12.06
N ILE A 366 17.92 6.06 11.17
CA ILE A 366 19.34 5.76 11.36
C ILE A 366 19.84 6.49 12.61
N PRO A 367 20.45 5.79 13.58
CA PRO A 367 21.01 6.40 14.80
C PRO A 367 21.95 7.55 14.46
N LEU A 368 21.99 8.56 15.33
CA LEU A 368 22.92 9.68 15.17
C LEU A 368 24.36 9.29 15.51
N THR A 369 24.52 8.34 16.43
CA THR A 369 25.82 7.89 16.94
C THR A 369 25.95 6.36 16.96
N VAL A 370 27.19 5.90 16.94
CA VAL A 370 27.60 4.49 17.09
C VAL A 370 27.88 4.20 18.58
N GLY A 371 28.09 2.93 18.97
CA GLY A 371 28.26 2.53 20.37
C GLY A 371 29.47 3.14 21.09
N ASP A 372 30.44 3.68 20.34
CA ASP A 372 31.60 4.41 20.86
C ASP A 372 31.37 5.92 21.02
N GLY A 373 30.16 6.41 20.71
CA GLY A 373 29.78 7.82 20.75
C GLY A 373 30.19 8.63 19.52
N SER A 374 30.85 8.02 18.53
CA SER A 374 31.17 8.67 17.26
C SER A 374 29.92 8.83 16.39
N ALA A 375 29.93 9.77 15.43
CA ALA A 375 28.84 9.97 14.50
C ALA A 375 28.62 8.73 13.60
N PHE A 376 27.37 8.41 13.29
CA PHE A 376 27.07 7.29 12.41
C PHE A 376 27.76 7.49 11.03
N PRO A 377 28.53 6.50 10.53
CA PRO A 377 29.36 6.73 9.36
C PRO A 377 28.54 7.00 8.11
N GLN A 378 28.86 8.09 7.40
CA GLN A 378 28.26 8.47 6.12
C GLN A 378 26.72 8.58 6.15
N ARG A 379 26.12 8.92 7.31
CA ARG A 379 24.66 9.03 7.49
C ARG A 379 24.00 9.94 6.46
N ASP A 380 24.55 11.14 6.25
CA ASP A 380 23.96 12.11 5.31
C ASP A 380 24.04 11.63 3.86
N LEU A 381 25.08 10.86 3.51
CA LEU A 381 25.19 10.23 2.20
C LEU A 381 24.13 9.15 2.03
N ILE A 382 23.87 8.32 3.06
CA ILE A 382 22.81 7.30 3.02
C ILE A 382 21.43 7.97 2.87
N LEU A 383 21.17 9.04 3.62
CA LEU A 383 19.92 9.81 3.52
C LEU A 383 19.75 10.42 2.12
N PHE A 384 20.80 11.03 1.58
CA PHE A 384 20.80 11.61 0.24
C PHE A 384 20.53 10.56 -0.85
N LEU A 385 21.25 9.43 -0.81
CA LEU A 385 21.06 8.34 -1.77
C LEU A 385 19.66 7.73 -1.65
N THR A 386 19.16 7.58 -0.43
CA THR A 386 17.78 7.09 -0.19
C THR A 386 16.76 8.03 -0.81
N PHE A 387 16.90 9.33 -0.55
CA PHE A 387 16.04 10.35 -1.15
C PHE A 387 16.13 10.35 -2.68
N ALA A 388 17.33 10.28 -3.25
CA ALA A 388 17.53 10.28 -4.70
C ALA A 388 16.87 9.06 -5.38
N VAL A 389 16.98 7.88 -4.76
CA VAL A 389 16.33 6.66 -5.27
C VAL A 389 14.81 6.74 -5.14
N ILE A 390 14.29 7.20 -3.99
CA ILE A 390 12.85 7.41 -3.80
C ILE A 390 12.32 8.43 -4.81
N PHE A 391 13.01 9.55 -4.98
CA PHE A 391 12.68 10.58 -5.97
C PHE A 391 12.65 10.00 -7.37
N PHE A 392 13.70 9.28 -7.79
CA PHE A 392 13.73 8.66 -9.11
C PHE A 392 12.58 7.66 -9.29
N THR A 393 12.36 6.79 -8.31
CA THR A 393 11.38 5.72 -8.45
C THR A 393 9.95 6.25 -8.42
N LEU A 394 9.63 7.20 -7.54
CA LEU A 394 8.30 7.83 -7.52
C LEU A 394 8.07 8.75 -8.73
N VAL A 395 9.01 9.64 -9.03
CA VAL A 395 8.82 10.64 -10.09
C VAL A 395 9.01 10.02 -11.46
N VAL A 396 10.14 9.34 -11.72
CA VAL A 396 10.43 8.79 -13.04
C VAL A 396 9.63 7.53 -13.30
N GLN A 397 9.68 6.51 -12.42
CA GLN A 397 8.88 5.29 -12.67
C GLN A 397 7.39 5.58 -12.56
N GLY A 398 6.94 6.37 -11.57
CA GLY A 398 5.53 6.72 -11.42
C GLY A 398 4.94 7.51 -12.59
N LEU A 399 5.67 8.46 -13.18
CA LEU A 399 5.18 9.20 -14.37
C LEU A 399 5.26 8.38 -15.67
N THR A 400 6.20 7.43 -15.76
CA THR A 400 6.38 6.59 -16.97
C THR A 400 5.52 5.33 -16.97
N LEU A 401 5.11 4.83 -15.79
CA LEU A 401 4.30 3.63 -15.65
C LEU A 401 2.98 3.68 -16.45
N PRO A 402 2.20 4.79 -16.45
CA PRO A 402 1.01 4.92 -17.30
C PRO A 402 1.25 4.69 -18.79
N ALA A 403 2.35 5.24 -19.32
CA ALA A 403 2.71 5.07 -20.72
C ALA A 403 3.16 3.63 -21.01
N LEU A 404 3.87 3.01 -20.08
CA LEU A 404 4.29 1.61 -20.16
C LEU A 404 3.09 0.66 -20.18
N VAL A 405 2.14 0.84 -19.26
CA VAL A 405 0.91 0.04 -19.19
C VAL A 405 0.15 0.17 -20.50
N ARG A 406 -0.21 1.39 -20.96
CA ARG A 406 -0.97 1.58 -22.22
C ARG A 406 -0.32 0.96 -23.45
N ARG A 407 1.01 0.82 -23.47
CA ARG A 407 1.76 0.21 -24.58
C ARG A 407 1.82 -1.31 -24.50
N LEU A 408 1.69 -1.89 -23.31
CA LEU A 408 1.85 -3.31 -23.04
C LEU A 408 0.53 -4.03 -22.70
N ASP A 409 -0.51 -3.29 -22.37
CA ASP A 409 -1.88 -3.75 -22.03
C ASP A 409 -2.70 -4.13 -23.28
N SER A 410 -2.05 -4.27 -24.43
CA SER A 410 -2.71 -4.54 -25.72
C SER A 410 -2.88 -6.03 -26.04
N ASP A 411 -2.38 -6.96 -25.20
CA ASP A 411 -2.19 -8.36 -25.62
C ASP A 411 -2.56 -9.45 -24.58
N ASP A 412 -3.18 -9.14 -23.43
CA ASP A 412 -3.57 -10.18 -22.46
C ASP A 412 -5.05 -10.05 -22.03
N ASP A 413 -5.95 -10.53 -22.90
CA ASP A 413 -7.36 -10.77 -22.59
C ASP A 413 -7.51 -11.82 -21.45
N GLU A 414 -8.02 -11.33 -20.31
CA GLU A 414 -9.16 -11.87 -19.55
C GLU A 414 -9.30 -13.38 -19.22
N PRO A 415 -8.35 -14.08 -18.55
CA PRO A 415 -8.69 -15.39 -18.00
C PRO A 415 -9.59 -15.29 -16.75
N ASP A 416 -9.35 -14.29 -15.89
CA ASP A 416 -10.09 -14.11 -14.62
C ASP A 416 -11.47 -13.47 -14.85
N THR A 417 -11.62 -12.58 -15.84
CA THR A 417 -12.94 -12.02 -16.18
C THR A 417 -13.86 -13.11 -16.72
N GLU A 418 -13.36 -14.05 -17.53
CA GLU A 418 -14.20 -15.11 -18.07
C GLU A 418 -14.70 -16.07 -16.97
N GLU A 419 -13.83 -16.48 -16.04
CA GLU A 419 -14.22 -17.31 -14.88
C GLU A 419 -15.21 -16.57 -13.97
N GLU A 420 -14.95 -15.30 -13.65
CA GLU A 420 -15.85 -14.48 -12.85
C GLU A 420 -17.19 -14.24 -13.55
N ILE A 421 -17.19 -13.89 -14.85
CA ILE A 421 -18.40 -13.69 -15.65
C ILE A 421 -19.18 -15.01 -15.73
N ARG A 422 -18.50 -16.15 -15.87
CA ARG A 422 -19.12 -17.48 -15.86
C ARG A 422 -19.74 -17.79 -14.51
N ALA A 423 -19.06 -17.50 -13.40
CA ALA A 423 -19.61 -17.67 -12.05
C ALA A 423 -20.83 -16.77 -11.81
N ARG A 424 -20.76 -15.50 -12.23
CA ARG A 424 -21.86 -14.54 -12.16
C ARG A 424 -23.04 -14.96 -13.04
N LEU A 425 -22.78 -15.51 -14.23
CA LEU A 425 -23.81 -16.08 -15.10
C LEU A 425 -24.50 -17.28 -14.45
N VAL A 426 -23.74 -18.18 -13.82
CA VAL A 426 -24.29 -19.33 -13.09
C VAL A 426 -25.16 -18.85 -11.92
N ALA A 427 -24.68 -17.88 -11.13
CA ALA A 427 -25.44 -17.30 -10.03
C ALA A 427 -26.73 -16.61 -10.50
N ALA A 428 -26.68 -15.86 -11.62
CA ALA A 428 -27.85 -15.21 -12.19
C ALA A 428 -28.89 -16.23 -12.71
N LYS A 429 -28.44 -17.31 -13.36
CA LYS A 429 -29.31 -18.41 -13.79
C LYS A 429 -29.94 -19.16 -12.62
N ALA A 430 -29.18 -19.40 -11.55
CA ALA A 430 -29.69 -20.02 -10.33
C ALA A 430 -30.77 -19.14 -9.66
N ALA A 431 -30.56 -17.82 -9.64
CA ALA A 431 -31.55 -16.88 -9.16
C ALA A 431 -32.83 -16.90 -10.02
N LEU A 432 -32.71 -16.94 -11.36
CA LEU A 432 -33.87 -17.09 -12.26
C LEU A 432 -34.65 -18.38 -11.99
N SER A 433 -33.97 -19.52 -11.87
CA SER A 433 -34.65 -20.79 -11.54
C SER A 433 -35.36 -20.74 -10.19
N GLN A 434 -34.77 -20.05 -9.20
CA GLN A 434 -35.40 -19.89 -7.88
C GLN A 434 -36.61 -18.96 -7.94
N ILE A 435 -36.54 -17.85 -8.70
CA ILE A 435 -37.67 -16.94 -8.91
C ILE A 435 -38.81 -17.67 -9.61
N ASP A 436 -38.51 -18.52 -10.58
CA ASP A 436 -39.51 -19.32 -11.31
C ASP A 436 -40.19 -20.34 -10.40
N ALA A 437 -39.44 -21.01 -9.53
CA ALA A 437 -39.99 -21.93 -8.52
C ALA A 437 -40.86 -21.18 -7.49
N LEU A 438 -40.39 -20.04 -7.01
CA LEU A 438 -41.12 -19.20 -6.05
C LEU A 438 -42.39 -18.61 -6.66
N GLY A 439 -42.41 -18.32 -7.96
CA GLY A 439 -43.61 -17.83 -8.65
C GLY A 439 -44.79 -18.81 -8.66
N ALA A 440 -44.57 -20.08 -8.30
CA ALA A 440 -45.63 -21.08 -8.12
C ALA A 440 -46.19 -21.09 -6.68
N GLU A 441 -45.59 -20.35 -5.75
CA GLU A 441 -46.00 -20.31 -4.35
C GLU A 441 -47.08 -19.26 -4.10
N GLU A 442 -48.07 -19.62 -3.28
CA GLU A 442 -49.30 -18.82 -3.04
C GLU A 442 -49.04 -17.47 -2.34
N TRP A 443 -47.91 -17.34 -1.63
CA TRP A 443 -47.52 -16.10 -0.94
C TRP A 443 -46.81 -15.10 -1.87
N THR A 444 -46.42 -15.51 -3.08
CA THR A 444 -45.73 -14.64 -4.03
C THR A 444 -46.72 -13.87 -4.90
N ARG A 445 -46.37 -12.63 -5.23
CA ARG A 445 -47.17 -11.79 -6.12
C ARG A 445 -46.55 -11.75 -7.50
N ASP A 446 -47.38 -11.88 -8.54
CA ASP A 446 -46.94 -11.90 -9.94
C ASP A 446 -46.12 -10.66 -10.32
N ASP A 447 -46.49 -9.48 -9.80
CA ASP A 447 -45.78 -8.21 -10.06
C ASP A 447 -44.34 -8.23 -9.52
N THR A 448 -44.15 -8.83 -8.35
CA THR A 448 -42.87 -8.94 -7.65
C THR A 448 -41.99 -9.97 -8.35
N THR A 449 -42.56 -11.12 -8.71
CA THR A 449 -41.89 -12.17 -9.48
C THR A 449 -41.45 -11.65 -10.85
N GLN A 450 -42.31 -10.90 -11.55
CA GLN A 450 -42.00 -10.33 -12.86
C GLN A 450 -40.91 -9.25 -12.78
N ARG A 451 -40.97 -8.37 -11.78
CA ARG A 451 -39.92 -7.35 -11.53
C ARG A 451 -38.57 -8.01 -11.25
N MET A 452 -38.54 -9.02 -10.36
CA MET A 452 -37.32 -9.74 -10.02
C MET A 452 -36.77 -10.52 -11.20
N ARG A 453 -37.63 -11.20 -11.97
CA ARG A 453 -37.24 -11.90 -13.20
C ARG A 453 -36.59 -10.94 -14.20
N GLY A 454 -37.14 -9.74 -14.40
CA GLY A 454 -36.56 -8.73 -15.29
C GLY A 454 -35.13 -8.32 -14.90
N VAL A 455 -34.87 -8.13 -13.60
CA VAL A 455 -33.53 -7.77 -13.09
C VAL A 455 -32.50 -8.89 -13.35
N TYR A 456 -32.85 -10.14 -13.06
CA TYR A 456 -31.93 -11.26 -13.20
C TYR A 456 -31.80 -11.78 -14.64
N ASP A 457 -32.84 -11.63 -15.47
CA ASP A 457 -32.78 -11.93 -16.91
C ASP A 457 -31.82 -10.96 -17.62
N TYR A 458 -31.92 -9.67 -17.31
CA TYR A 458 -30.97 -8.66 -17.80
C TYR A 458 -29.53 -9.00 -17.41
N ARG A 459 -29.29 -9.38 -16.14
CA ARG A 459 -27.95 -9.79 -15.65
C ARG A 459 -27.44 -11.05 -16.36
N ALA A 460 -28.28 -12.07 -16.51
CA ALA A 460 -27.89 -13.32 -17.16
C ALA A 460 -27.55 -13.10 -18.64
N ARG A 461 -28.35 -12.31 -19.37
CA ARG A 461 -28.07 -11.97 -20.78
C ARG A 461 -26.79 -11.14 -20.93
N ARG A 462 -26.58 -10.14 -20.07
CA ARG A 462 -25.35 -9.33 -20.06
C ARG A 462 -24.10 -10.19 -19.90
N PHE A 463 -24.10 -11.12 -18.95
CA PHE A 463 -22.94 -12.01 -18.74
C PHE A 463 -22.80 -13.07 -19.85
N ALA A 464 -23.91 -13.54 -20.45
CA ALA A 464 -23.86 -14.47 -21.57
C ALA A 464 -23.31 -13.83 -22.85
N ALA A 465 -23.68 -12.58 -23.14
CA ALA A 465 -23.15 -11.80 -24.27
C ALA A 465 -21.64 -11.56 -24.12
N ARG A 466 -21.17 -11.18 -22.92
CA ARG A 466 -19.72 -11.05 -22.64
C ARG A 466 -18.93 -12.35 -22.79
N LEU A 467 -19.57 -13.52 -22.65
CA LEU A 467 -18.96 -14.83 -22.92
C LEU A 467 -19.08 -15.26 -24.39
N GLY A 468 -19.57 -14.40 -25.28
CA GLY A 468 -19.82 -14.74 -26.69
C GLY A 468 -20.88 -15.82 -26.91
N LYS A 469 -21.74 -16.09 -25.92
CA LYS A 469 -22.78 -17.14 -26.01
C LYS A 469 -24.06 -16.69 -26.71
N ILE A 470 -24.23 -15.39 -26.92
CA ILE A 470 -25.37 -14.74 -27.58
C ILE A 470 -24.80 -13.59 -28.42
N GLU A 471 -25.41 -13.28 -29.57
CA GLU A 471 -25.06 -12.07 -30.35
C GLU A 471 -25.21 -10.80 -29.50
N ASP A 472 -24.25 -9.90 -29.63
CA ASP A 472 -24.30 -8.60 -28.96
C ASP A 472 -25.26 -7.68 -29.72
N ASP A 473 -26.52 -7.67 -29.28
CA ASP A 473 -27.57 -6.77 -29.76
C ASP A 473 -27.36 -5.29 -29.30
N GLY A 474 -26.13 -4.83 -29.07
CA GLY A 474 -25.82 -3.49 -28.54
C GLY A 474 -26.15 -3.34 -27.05
N TYR A 475 -25.74 -4.31 -26.23
CA TYR A 475 -25.99 -4.30 -24.79
C TYR A 475 -25.21 -3.21 -24.05
N GLU A 476 -23.99 -2.91 -24.48
CA GLU A 476 -23.17 -1.85 -23.87
C GLU A 476 -23.80 -0.47 -24.10
N ASP A 477 -24.27 -0.19 -25.32
CA ASP A 477 -24.99 1.06 -25.64
C ASP A 477 -26.29 1.18 -24.83
N ARG A 478 -27.05 0.09 -24.67
CA ARG A 478 -28.25 0.07 -23.82
C ARG A 478 -27.93 0.25 -22.33
N SER A 479 -26.81 -0.28 -21.86
CA SER A 479 -26.35 -0.12 -20.48
C SER A 479 -25.89 1.31 -20.20
N GLN A 480 -25.18 1.94 -21.16
CA GLN A 480 -24.77 3.35 -21.06
C GLN A 480 -25.98 4.27 -21.08
N ALA A 481 -26.93 4.05 -22.00
CA ALA A 481 -28.17 4.81 -22.06
C ALA A 481 -29.02 4.65 -20.78
N TYR A 482 -29.06 3.45 -20.21
CA TYR A 482 -29.70 3.21 -18.91
C TYR A 482 -28.98 3.94 -17.76
N GLN A 483 -27.66 3.87 -17.68
CA GLN A 483 -26.87 4.57 -16.66
C GLN A 483 -27.05 6.08 -16.75
N GLU A 484 -27.04 6.65 -17.96
CA GLU A 484 -27.27 8.06 -18.22
C GLU A 484 -28.69 8.48 -17.80
N MET A 485 -29.70 7.68 -18.17
CA MET A 485 -31.08 7.91 -17.74
C MET A 485 -31.21 7.92 -16.20
N VAL A 486 -30.62 6.94 -15.51
CA VAL A 486 -30.70 6.86 -14.04
C VAL A 486 -29.94 8.02 -13.39
N ARG A 487 -28.78 8.43 -13.91
CA ARG A 487 -28.05 9.62 -13.43
C ARG A 487 -28.90 10.88 -13.53
N LEU A 488 -29.57 11.10 -14.66
CA LEU A 488 -30.47 12.24 -14.85
C LEU A 488 -31.65 12.21 -13.88
N VAL A 489 -32.22 11.03 -13.61
CA VAL A 489 -33.30 10.85 -12.63
C VAL A 489 -32.83 11.13 -11.20
N LEU A 490 -31.66 10.62 -10.80
CA LEU A 490 -31.07 10.87 -9.48
C LEU A 490 -30.72 12.36 -9.29
N GLN A 491 -30.23 13.01 -10.35
CA GLN A 491 -29.96 14.45 -10.34
C GLN A 491 -31.25 15.26 -10.12
N ALA A 492 -32.34 14.91 -10.81
CA ALA A 492 -33.64 15.55 -10.59
C ALA A 492 -34.16 15.37 -9.15
N GLN A 493 -33.96 14.20 -8.55
CA GLN A 493 -34.30 13.97 -7.14
C GLN A 493 -33.46 14.83 -6.18
N ARG A 494 -32.15 14.99 -6.44
CA ARG A 494 -31.27 15.87 -5.65
C ARG A 494 -31.70 17.33 -5.73
N ASP A 495 -32.04 17.81 -6.92
CA ASP A 495 -32.50 19.19 -7.13
C ASP A 495 -33.81 19.48 -6.39
N ALA A 496 -34.73 18.50 -6.36
CA ALA A 496 -35.96 18.60 -5.58
C ALA A 496 -35.67 18.68 -4.07
N LEU A 497 -34.77 17.84 -3.53
CA LEU A 497 -34.38 17.87 -2.12
C LEU A 497 -33.68 19.17 -1.73
N LEU A 498 -32.82 19.71 -2.60
CA LEU A 498 -32.19 21.00 -2.42
C LEU A 498 -33.20 22.14 -2.39
N THR A 499 -34.23 22.08 -3.25
CA THR A 499 -35.33 23.04 -3.26
C THR A 499 -36.13 23.00 -1.96
N MET A 500 -36.53 21.81 -1.50
CA MET A 500 -37.23 21.64 -0.22
C MET A 500 -36.41 22.14 0.97
N ARG A 501 -35.07 21.95 0.94
CA ARG A 501 -34.17 22.48 1.96
C ARG A 501 -34.09 24.01 1.93
N ARG A 502 -33.99 24.62 0.74
CA ARG A 502 -33.97 26.09 0.57
C ARG A 502 -35.28 26.73 1.06
N GLU A 503 -36.40 26.05 0.84
CA GLU A 503 -37.72 26.46 1.33
C GLU A 503 -37.94 26.24 2.84
N GLY A 504 -36.96 25.68 3.56
CA GLY A 504 -37.06 25.38 4.99
C GLY A 504 -38.02 24.23 5.32
N ARG A 505 -38.47 23.47 4.32
CA ARG A 505 -39.41 22.34 4.46
C ARG A 505 -38.72 21.02 4.82
N LEU A 506 -37.40 21.02 4.93
CA LEU A 506 -36.60 19.84 5.20
C LEU A 506 -35.44 20.16 6.16
N SER A 507 -35.30 19.38 7.24
CA SER A 507 -34.19 19.53 8.19
C SER A 507 -32.87 19.04 7.58
N ASN A 508 -31.74 19.59 8.05
CA ASN A 508 -30.41 19.24 7.53
C ASN A 508 -30.05 17.76 7.77
N GLU A 509 -30.49 17.19 8.89
CA GLU A 509 -30.30 15.78 9.19
C GLU A 509 -31.07 14.88 8.21
N THR A 510 -32.34 15.20 7.94
CA THR A 510 -33.17 14.47 6.98
C THR A 510 -32.61 14.59 5.56
N PHE A 511 -32.13 15.78 5.19
CA PHE A 511 -31.47 16.02 3.90
C PHE A 511 -30.27 15.10 3.71
N ASN A 512 -29.34 15.09 4.67
CA ASN A 512 -28.12 14.30 4.58
C ASN A 512 -28.40 12.79 4.57
N ARG A 513 -29.43 12.33 5.28
CA ARG A 513 -29.83 10.93 5.27
C ARG A 513 -30.35 10.50 3.88
N ILE A 514 -31.28 11.26 3.30
CA ILE A 514 -31.85 10.93 1.99
C ILE A 514 -30.79 11.08 0.89
N LEU A 515 -29.95 12.12 0.97
CA LEU A 515 -28.85 12.32 0.02
C LEU A 515 -27.88 11.13 0.03
N ARG A 516 -27.54 10.62 1.22
CA ARG A 516 -26.71 9.42 1.35
C ARG A 516 -27.33 8.20 0.68
N ASP A 517 -28.65 8.03 0.74
CA ASP A 517 -29.33 6.91 0.08
C ASP A 517 -29.26 7.04 -1.46
N LEU A 518 -29.43 8.25 -2.00
CA LEU A 518 -29.26 8.54 -3.43
C LEU A 518 -27.81 8.31 -3.89
N ASP A 519 -26.83 8.73 -3.08
CA ASP A 519 -25.41 8.52 -3.37
C ASP A 519 -25.05 7.02 -3.36
N LEU A 520 -25.63 6.25 -2.44
CA LEU A 520 -25.48 4.80 -2.42
C LEU A 520 -26.12 4.14 -3.65
N GLU A 521 -27.25 4.64 -4.13
CA GLU A 521 -27.90 4.15 -5.34
C GLU A 521 -27.06 4.46 -6.59
N GLU A 522 -26.49 5.66 -6.68
CA GLU A 522 -25.57 6.04 -7.76
C GLU A 522 -24.29 5.20 -7.75
N SER A 523 -23.70 4.95 -6.57
CA SER A 523 -22.48 4.14 -6.46
C SER A 523 -22.64 2.71 -6.98
N ARG A 524 -23.88 2.19 -7.00
CA ARG A 524 -24.19 0.86 -7.54
C ARG A 524 -24.29 0.84 -9.07
N LEU A 525 -24.35 2.00 -9.72
CA LEU A 525 -24.34 2.12 -11.19
C LEU A 525 -22.92 2.06 -11.76
N GLU A 526 -21.89 2.38 -10.96
CA GLU A 526 -20.49 2.48 -11.36
C GLU A 526 -19.67 1.18 -11.11
N ALA A 527 -20.32 0.11 -10.64
CA ALA A 527 -19.73 -1.22 -10.39
C ALA A 527 -20.25 -2.28 -11.38
#